data_AF-A0AAV6UM74-F1
#
_entry.id   AF-A0AAV6UM74-F1
#
_cell.length_a   1.000
_cell.length_b   1.000
_cell.length_c   1.000
_cell.angle_alpha   90.00
_cell.angle_beta   90.00
_cell.angle_gamma   90.00
#
_symmetry.space_group_name_H-M   'P 1'
#
loop_
_entity.id
_entity.type
_entity.pdbx_description
1 polymer ?
#
loop_
_entity_poly.entity_id
_entity_poly.type
_entity_poly.pdbx_seq_one_letter_code
_entity_poly.pdbx_strand_id
1 'polypeptide(L)'
;MESLSDVPFSTLEGKVSELTLRAIKEMGFEKMTEIQSRTIPKLLEGSDVVASAKTGSGKTLAFLIPAIELLHKSPVKGTGVLVISPTRELSMQTFGVAKELLAHHTMTHGLVMGGTSRQAEAKKLTEGVNILIATPGRLLDHLMNTPQFLYKNLKCLIIDEADRILDIGFEEDMKKIISRLPKTRQTLLFSATLSKKTENLIKSAMKNKPLYVGVEENEEEATVEGLKQGYVMCPSEKRFLLLFTFLKKNRNKKVMVFFSSCMSVKFHNELLNYIDMPVSCIHGRQKQLKRTQTFFEFCKVESGILLCTDVAARGLDIPEVDWIVQYDPPEDPKEYIHRVGRTARGKGKNGHALLILRPEELGFLRYLKQARVPVQEYEFPWSKIANVQNELEKLIVKNYFLNISAKEAFKAYVRAYKSHHLKRVFDVNKLDLKAAAKSFGFIVPPFVSI
;
A
#
# COMPACT_ATOMS: atom_id res chain seq x y z
N MET A 1 -3.17 -13.65 -12.86
CA MET A 1 -2.21 -14.68 -12.42
C MET A 1 -0.89 -14.01 -12.13
N GLU A 2 -0.35 -14.17 -10.93
CA GLU A 2 1.05 -13.90 -10.60
C GLU A 2 1.99 -14.49 -11.69
N SER A 3 3.30 -14.20 -11.74
CA SER A 3 4.17 -15.03 -12.59
C SER A 3 4.12 -16.45 -12.04
N LEU A 4 3.12 -17.23 -12.45
CA LEU A 4 2.92 -18.58 -12.00
C LEU A 4 4.07 -19.34 -12.60
N SER A 5 4.92 -19.85 -11.72
CA SER A 5 5.83 -20.89 -12.14
C SER A 5 5.00 -22.11 -12.51
N ASP A 6 5.51 -22.96 -13.39
CA ASP A 6 4.88 -24.25 -13.67
C ASP A 6 5.02 -25.26 -12.53
N VAL A 7 5.45 -24.80 -11.34
CA VAL A 7 5.69 -25.64 -10.17
C VAL A 7 4.41 -25.70 -9.32
N PRO A 8 3.76 -26.87 -9.22
CA PRO A 8 2.58 -27.03 -8.37
C PRO A 8 2.95 -27.08 -6.89
N PHE A 9 2.00 -26.69 -6.02
CA PHE A 9 2.17 -26.81 -4.57
C PHE A 9 2.35 -28.26 -4.11
N SER A 10 1.90 -29.25 -4.89
CA SER A 10 2.13 -30.67 -4.62
C SER A 10 3.60 -31.07 -4.57
N THR A 11 4.52 -30.31 -5.19
CA THR A 11 5.97 -30.54 -5.06
C THR A 11 6.51 -30.32 -3.63
N LEU A 12 5.71 -29.71 -2.75
CA LEU A 12 6.01 -29.55 -1.33
C LEU A 12 5.56 -30.75 -0.48
N GLU A 13 4.91 -31.76 -1.06
CA GLU A 13 4.60 -33.02 -0.37
C GLU A 13 5.88 -33.65 0.20
N GLY A 14 5.79 -34.12 1.44
CA GLY A 14 6.93 -34.63 2.21
C GLY A 14 7.88 -33.56 2.75
N LYS A 15 7.78 -32.30 2.30
CA LYS A 15 8.57 -31.17 2.83
C LYS A 15 7.79 -30.29 3.79
N VAL A 16 6.49 -30.15 3.54
CA VAL A 16 5.53 -29.38 4.34
C VAL A 16 4.43 -30.31 4.85
N SER A 17 3.92 -30.03 6.05
CA SER A 17 2.82 -30.76 6.68
C SER A 17 1.54 -30.83 5.82
N GLU A 18 0.86 -31.97 5.89
CA GLU A 18 -0.43 -32.19 5.20
C GLU A 18 -1.49 -31.16 5.59
N LEU A 19 -1.47 -30.69 6.85
CA LEU A 19 -2.35 -29.64 7.36
C LEU A 19 -2.21 -28.33 6.56
N THR A 20 -0.97 -27.96 6.23
CA THR A 20 -0.68 -26.75 5.46
C THR A 20 -1.06 -26.94 3.99
N LEU A 21 -0.75 -28.09 3.39
CA LEU A 21 -1.13 -28.40 2.01
C LEU A 21 -2.65 -28.42 1.82
N ARG A 22 -3.37 -28.97 2.81
CA ARG A 22 -4.84 -28.93 2.84
C ARG A 22 -5.38 -27.51 2.86
N ALA A 23 -4.83 -26.65 3.71
CA ALA A 23 -5.25 -25.24 3.76
C ALA A 23 -5.00 -24.54 2.41
N ILE A 24 -3.83 -24.73 1.80
CA ILE A 24 -3.50 -24.16 0.47
C ILE A 24 -4.50 -24.61 -0.60
N LYS A 25 -4.86 -25.90 -0.60
CA LYS A 25 -5.86 -26.45 -1.53
C LYS A 25 -7.24 -25.84 -1.32
N GLU A 26 -7.68 -25.66 -0.08
CA GLU A 26 -8.96 -25.02 0.27
C GLU A 26 -9.00 -23.54 -0.10
N MET A 27 -7.85 -22.86 -0.09
CA MET A 27 -7.70 -21.48 -0.61
C MET A 27 -7.76 -21.42 -2.15
N GLY A 28 -7.75 -22.55 -2.85
CA GLY A 28 -7.87 -22.64 -4.31
C GLY A 28 -6.55 -22.43 -5.07
N PHE A 29 -5.40 -22.53 -4.40
CA PHE A 29 -4.09 -22.37 -5.05
C PHE A 29 -3.53 -23.71 -5.53
N GLU A 30 -3.36 -23.87 -6.85
CA GLU A 30 -2.79 -25.08 -7.45
C GLU A 30 -1.29 -24.97 -7.75
N LYS A 31 -0.88 -23.80 -8.28
CA LYS A 31 0.50 -23.52 -8.71
C LYS A 31 1.14 -22.40 -7.91
N MET A 32 2.44 -22.54 -7.66
CA MET A 32 3.25 -21.51 -7.02
C MET A 32 3.59 -20.39 -7.99
N THR A 33 3.70 -19.18 -7.47
CA THR A 33 4.35 -18.07 -8.16
C THR A 33 5.85 -18.28 -8.25
N GLU A 34 6.52 -17.55 -9.12
CA GLU A 34 7.96 -17.59 -9.30
C GLU A 34 8.71 -17.21 -8.02
N ILE A 35 8.23 -16.18 -7.31
CA ILE A 35 8.84 -15.82 -6.03
C ILE A 35 8.62 -16.94 -5.00
N GLN A 36 7.44 -17.56 -4.97
CA GLN A 36 7.14 -18.69 -4.07
C GLN A 36 8.02 -19.91 -4.38
N SER A 37 8.12 -20.33 -5.65
CA SER A 37 8.91 -21.50 -6.04
C SER A 37 10.42 -21.29 -5.86
N ARG A 38 10.91 -20.05 -6.03
CA ARG A 38 12.30 -19.71 -5.75
C ARG A 38 12.61 -19.58 -4.25
N THR A 39 11.69 -19.08 -3.42
CA THR A 39 11.98 -18.84 -1.99
C THR A 39 11.59 -19.99 -1.06
N ILE A 40 10.43 -20.63 -1.24
CA ILE A 40 9.89 -21.61 -0.27
C ILE A 40 10.90 -22.73 0.02
N PRO A 41 11.50 -23.41 -0.97
CA PRO A 41 12.47 -24.48 -0.68
C PRO A 41 13.68 -24.00 0.14
N LYS A 42 14.22 -22.82 -0.18
CA LYS A 42 15.37 -22.23 0.52
C LYS A 42 15.06 -21.81 1.95
N LEU A 43 13.83 -21.36 2.19
CA LEU A 43 13.35 -21.01 3.51
C LEU A 43 13.12 -22.26 4.37
N LEU A 44 12.64 -23.35 3.79
CA LEU A 44 12.50 -24.65 4.48
C LEU A 44 13.86 -25.26 4.88
N GLU A 45 14.92 -24.95 4.14
CA GLU A 45 16.31 -25.32 4.47
C GLU A 45 16.89 -24.47 5.63
N GLY A 46 16.18 -23.43 6.09
CA GLY A 46 16.61 -22.56 7.21
C GLY A 46 17.48 -21.37 6.80
N SER A 47 17.59 -21.06 5.49
CA SER A 47 18.38 -19.93 5.01
C SER A 47 17.75 -18.57 5.34
N ASP A 48 18.58 -17.57 5.66
CA ASP A 48 18.15 -16.16 5.66
C ASP A 48 17.99 -15.70 4.19
N VAL A 49 16.90 -14.97 3.90
CA VAL A 49 16.55 -14.57 2.53
C VAL A 49 16.24 -13.09 2.44
N VAL A 50 16.80 -12.45 1.42
CA VAL A 50 16.37 -11.13 0.94
C VAL A 50 15.69 -11.34 -0.42
N ALA A 51 14.38 -11.13 -0.47
CA ALA A 51 13.59 -11.31 -1.66
C ALA A 51 13.13 -9.96 -2.22
N SER A 52 13.44 -9.72 -3.50
CA SER A 52 12.92 -8.60 -4.28
C SER A 52 11.84 -9.09 -5.22
N ALA A 53 10.61 -8.59 -5.06
CA ALA A 53 9.53 -8.91 -5.99
C ALA A 53 8.46 -7.81 -6.02
N LYS A 54 7.84 -7.63 -7.20
CA LYS A 54 6.76 -6.67 -7.45
C LYS A 54 5.58 -6.87 -6.50
N THR A 55 4.78 -5.83 -6.27
CA THR A 55 3.55 -5.91 -5.48
C THR A 55 2.54 -6.84 -6.16
N GLY A 56 1.86 -7.70 -5.39
CA GLY A 56 0.90 -8.67 -5.95
C GLY A 56 1.54 -9.91 -6.58
N SER A 57 2.78 -10.26 -6.23
CA SER A 57 3.51 -11.45 -6.70
C SER A 57 3.32 -12.71 -5.83
N GLY A 58 2.44 -12.66 -4.82
CA GLY A 58 2.22 -13.80 -3.92
C GLY A 58 3.23 -13.95 -2.79
N LYS A 59 3.95 -12.87 -2.43
CA LYS A 59 4.96 -12.87 -1.34
C LYS A 59 4.45 -13.39 -0.01
N THR A 60 3.18 -13.14 0.31
CA THR A 60 2.60 -13.52 1.60
C THR A 60 2.65 -15.02 1.84
N LEU A 61 2.24 -15.84 0.88
CA LEU A 61 2.37 -17.30 0.98
C LEU A 61 3.85 -17.73 0.98
N ALA A 62 4.69 -17.03 0.22
CA ALA A 62 6.11 -17.33 0.08
C ALA A 62 6.86 -17.33 1.43
N PHE A 63 6.48 -16.46 2.37
CA PHE A 63 7.06 -16.43 3.72
C PHE A 63 6.22 -17.10 4.80
N LEU A 64 4.89 -17.14 4.68
CA LEU A 64 4.04 -17.73 5.72
C LEU A 64 4.15 -19.26 5.75
N ILE A 65 4.16 -19.92 4.60
CA ILE A 65 4.25 -21.38 4.50
C ILE A 65 5.48 -21.92 5.24
N PRO A 66 6.72 -21.49 4.94
CA PRO A 66 7.90 -22.00 5.63
C PRO A 66 7.93 -21.60 7.12
N ALA A 67 7.40 -20.43 7.49
CA ALA A 67 7.37 -19.99 8.88
C ALA A 67 6.41 -20.81 9.76
N ILE A 68 5.23 -21.16 9.22
CA ILE A 68 4.28 -22.07 9.88
C ILE A 68 4.91 -23.45 10.00
N GLU A 69 5.51 -23.96 8.93
CA GLU A 69 6.15 -25.28 8.92
C GLU A 69 7.30 -25.38 9.94
N LEU A 70 8.11 -24.33 10.07
CA LEU A 70 9.17 -24.23 11.09
C LEU A 70 8.61 -24.40 12.52
N LEU A 71 7.48 -23.75 12.82
CA LEU A 71 6.83 -23.88 14.13
C LEU A 71 6.12 -25.21 14.31
N HIS A 72 5.59 -25.80 13.24
CA HIS A 72 4.95 -27.11 13.28
C HIS A 72 5.97 -28.19 13.68
N LYS A 73 7.14 -28.19 13.02
CA LYS A 73 8.23 -29.11 13.33
C LYS A 73 8.91 -28.82 14.67
N SER A 74 8.91 -27.56 15.09
CA SER A 74 9.63 -27.14 16.28
C SER A 74 8.80 -26.13 17.09
N PRO A 75 7.78 -26.60 17.84
CA PRO A 75 6.92 -25.74 18.64
C PRO A 75 7.71 -24.94 19.69
N VAL A 76 7.20 -23.76 20.03
CA VAL A 76 7.77 -22.92 21.10
C VAL A 76 6.68 -22.35 21.98
N LYS A 77 7.02 -22.11 23.25
CA LYS A 77 6.18 -21.31 24.13
C LYS A 77 6.36 -19.83 23.81
N GLY A 78 5.24 -19.13 23.58
CA GLY A 78 5.22 -17.73 23.16
C GLY A 78 5.42 -17.55 21.66
N THR A 79 5.87 -16.36 21.26
CA THR A 79 6.05 -15.94 19.86
C THR A 79 7.30 -16.54 19.26
N GLY A 80 7.07 -17.47 18.33
CA GLY A 80 8.09 -18.14 17.53
C GLY A 80 8.25 -17.55 16.12
N VAL A 81 7.20 -16.96 15.57
CA VAL A 81 7.24 -16.22 14.29
C VAL A 81 6.72 -14.81 14.52
N LEU A 82 7.47 -13.82 14.03
CA LEU A 82 7.10 -12.41 14.07
C LEU A 82 7.13 -11.83 12.66
N VAL A 83 5.99 -11.33 12.18
CA VAL A 83 5.87 -10.59 10.92
C VAL A 83 5.71 -9.11 11.23
N ILE A 84 6.58 -8.29 10.67
CA ILE A 84 6.50 -6.82 10.77
C ILE A 84 6.10 -6.27 9.40
N SER A 85 5.04 -5.46 9.37
CA SER A 85 4.55 -4.79 8.16
C SER A 85 4.37 -3.28 8.41
N PRO A 86 4.53 -2.43 7.38
CA PRO A 86 4.53 -0.97 7.53
C PRO A 86 3.19 -0.37 7.95
N THR A 87 2.08 -0.95 7.49
CA THR A 87 0.74 -0.37 7.66
C THR A 87 -0.17 -1.35 8.39
N ARG A 88 -1.15 -0.79 9.09
CA ARG A 88 -2.16 -1.57 9.83
C ARG A 88 -2.94 -2.47 8.90
N GLU A 89 -3.27 -1.97 7.72
CA GLU A 89 -4.10 -2.70 6.78
C GLU A 89 -3.35 -3.87 6.13
N LEU A 90 -2.06 -3.68 5.79
CA LEU A 90 -1.22 -4.80 5.34
C LEU A 90 -1.06 -5.85 6.44
N SER A 91 -0.85 -5.43 7.70
CA SER A 91 -0.83 -6.35 8.84
C SER A 91 -2.15 -7.13 8.97
N MET A 92 -3.30 -6.49 8.78
CA MET A 92 -4.61 -7.16 8.82
C MET A 92 -4.78 -8.18 7.70
N GLN A 93 -4.33 -7.86 6.49
CA GLN A 93 -4.40 -8.75 5.34
C GLN A 93 -3.50 -9.97 5.53
N THR A 94 -2.23 -9.75 5.92
CA THR A 94 -1.31 -10.84 6.23
C THR A 94 -1.85 -11.71 7.37
N PHE A 95 -2.51 -11.11 8.36
CA PHE A 95 -3.18 -11.84 9.43
C PHE A 95 -4.38 -12.67 8.92
N GLY A 96 -5.16 -12.16 7.96
CA GLY A 96 -6.22 -12.92 7.29
C GLY A 96 -5.69 -14.17 6.58
N VAL A 97 -4.64 -14.00 5.75
CA VAL A 97 -3.98 -15.11 5.05
C VAL A 97 -3.38 -16.11 6.04
N ALA A 98 -2.75 -15.63 7.12
CA ALA A 98 -2.22 -16.51 8.16
C ALA A 98 -3.33 -17.33 8.83
N LYS A 99 -4.51 -16.74 9.08
CA LYS A 99 -5.66 -17.45 9.67
C LYS A 99 -6.18 -18.56 8.76
N GLU A 100 -6.25 -18.32 7.45
CA GLU A 100 -6.65 -19.32 6.46
C GLU A 100 -5.64 -20.47 6.39
N LEU A 101 -4.34 -20.17 6.32
CA LEU A 101 -3.28 -21.19 6.34
C LEU A 101 -3.25 -22.02 7.64
N LEU A 102 -3.62 -21.41 8.77
CA LEU A 102 -3.66 -22.05 10.07
C LEU A 102 -4.98 -22.78 10.37
N ALA A 103 -5.93 -22.83 9.43
CA ALA A 103 -7.26 -23.41 9.66
C ALA A 103 -7.23 -24.85 10.22
N HIS A 104 -6.20 -25.62 9.85
CA HIS A 104 -6.01 -27.01 10.30
C HIS A 104 -4.91 -27.17 11.38
N HIS A 105 -4.30 -26.08 11.83
CA HIS A 105 -3.22 -26.08 12.83
C HIS A 105 -3.72 -25.64 14.21
N THR A 106 -3.04 -26.08 15.27
CA THR A 106 -3.36 -25.70 16.66
C THR A 106 -2.64 -24.45 17.16
N MET A 107 -1.88 -23.78 16.29
CA MET A 107 -1.04 -22.63 16.67
C MET A 107 -1.88 -21.37 16.95
N THR A 108 -1.51 -20.67 18.02
CA THR A 108 -2.12 -19.38 18.33
C THR A 108 -1.54 -18.28 17.44
N HIS A 109 -2.39 -17.36 16.99
CA HIS A 109 -2.03 -16.25 16.13
C HIS A 109 -2.59 -14.94 16.67
N GLY A 110 -1.86 -13.85 16.46
CA GLY A 110 -2.21 -12.54 16.99
C GLY A 110 -1.86 -11.40 16.05
N LEU A 111 -2.59 -10.29 16.20
CA LEU A 111 -2.39 -9.04 15.48
C LEU A 111 -2.18 -7.91 16.48
N VAL A 112 -1.08 -7.18 16.36
CA VAL A 112 -0.72 -6.05 17.23
C VAL A 112 -0.43 -4.82 16.38
N MET A 113 -1.31 -3.83 16.45
CA MET A 113 -1.20 -2.64 15.62
C MET A 113 -1.73 -1.40 16.34
N GLY A 114 -1.35 -0.21 15.87
CA GLY A 114 -1.87 1.03 16.44
C GLY A 114 -3.40 1.13 16.28
N GLY A 115 -4.07 1.83 17.21
CA GLY A 115 -5.51 2.12 17.11
C GLY A 115 -6.44 1.03 17.66
N THR A 116 -5.90 -0.05 18.21
CA THR A 116 -6.63 -1.10 18.95
C THR A 116 -6.30 -1.07 20.45
N SER A 117 -7.07 -1.81 21.27
CA SER A 117 -6.94 -1.79 22.73
C SER A 117 -5.65 -2.46 23.20
N ARG A 118 -4.77 -1.68 23.83
CA ARG A 118 -3.47 -2.14 24.35
C ARG A 118 -3.60 -3.19 25.44
N GLN A 119 -4.61 -3.03 26.31
CA GLN A 119 -4.85 -3.97 27.40
C GLN A 119 -5.28 -5.34 26.87
N ALA A 120 -6.16 -5.36 25.85
CA ALA A 120 -6.58 -6.60 25.22
C ALA A 120 -5.42 -7.31 24.50
N GLU A 121 -4.56 -6.54 23.83
CA GLU A 121 -3.33 -7.05 23.20
C GLU A 121 -2.36 -7.63 24.23
N ALA A 122 -2.08 -6.88 25.31
CA ALA A 122 -1.18 -7.31 26.37
C ALA A 122 -1.63 -8.63 27.01
N LYS A 123 -2.93 -8.79 27.29
CA LYS A 123 -3.50 -10.03 27.82
C LYS A 123 -3.23 -11.22 26.89
N LYS A 124 -3.52 -11.08 25.60
CA LYS A 124 -3.25 -12.13 24.59
C LYS A 124 -1.76 -12.45 24.48
N LEU A 125 -0.89 -11.44 24.51
CA LEU A 125 0.56 -11.63 24.44
C LEU A 125 1.12 -12.36 25.67
N THR A 126 0.55 -12.12 26.85
CA THR A 126 0.88 -12.83 28.09
C THR A 126 0.43 -14.29 28.05
N GLU A 127 -0.75 -14.59 27.52
CA GLU A 127 -1.26 -15.97 27.35
C GLU A 127 -0.38 -16.79 26.38
N GLY A 128 0.22 -16.12 25.40
CA GLY A 128 1.17 -16.70 24.46
C GLY A 128 0.60 -16.81 23.05
N VAL A 129 1.26 -16.12 22.11
CA VAL A 129 0.90 -16.09 20.69
C VAL A 129 2.03 -16.70 19.90
N ASN A 130 1.84 -17.82 19.19
CA ASN A 130 2.89 -18.46 18.41
C ASN A 130 3.32 -17.65 17.18
N ILE A 131 2.34 -17.10 16.46
CA ILE A 131 2.54 -16.30 15.24
C ILE A 131 1.98 -14.90 15.47
N LEU A 132 2.85 -13.90 15.51
CA LEU A 132 2.46 -12.52 15.72
C LEU A 132 2.69 -11.68 14.45
N ILE A 133 1.65 -11.00 13.99
CA ILE A 133 1.75 -9.98 12.93
C ILE A 133 1.61 -8.60 13.57
N ALA A 134 2.51 -7.67 13.27
CA ALA A 134 2.51 -6.38 13.93
C ALA A 134 3.02 -5.20 13.09
N THR A 135 2.61 -3.99 13.50
CA THR A 135 3.22 -2.73 13.02
C THR A 135 4.35 -2.28 13.95
N PRO A 136 5.46 -1.70 13.45
CA PRO A 136 6.66 -1.39 14.23
C PRO A 136 6.41 -0.65 15.55
N GLY A 137 5.76 0.52 15.49
CA GLY A 137 5.60 1.36 16.70
C GLY A 137 4.82 0.67 17.82
N ARG A 138 3.75 -0.06 17.50
CA ARG A 138 2.96 -0.79 18.52
C ARG A 138 3.69 -2.03 19.05
N LEU A 139 4.41 -2.73 18.18
CA LEU A 139 5.26 -3.84 18.60
C LEU A 139 6.33 -3.37 19.59
N LEU A 140 6.99 -2.24 19.29
CA LEU A 140 8.02 -1.68 20.15
C LEU A 140 7.46 -1.29 21.53
N ASP A 141 6.28 -0.68 21.59
CA ASP A 141 5.58 -0.41 22.86
C ASP A 141 5.38 -1.71 23.66
N HIS A 142 4.89 -2.78 23.06
CA HIS A 142 4.73 -4.06 23.77
C HIS A 142 6.06 -4.68 24.21
N LEU A 143 7.10 -4.62 23.38
CA LEU A 143 8.45 -5.11 23.73
C LEU A 143 9.07 -4.35 24.91
N MET A 144 8.73 -3.07 25.08
CA MET A 144 9.26 -2.23 26.16
C MET A 144 8.41 -2.29 27.44
N ASN A 145 7.09 -2.32 27.27
CA ASN A 145 6.15 -2.01 28.33
C ASN A 145 5.17 -3.17 28.63
N THR A 146 5.43 -4.38 28.14
CA THR A 146 4.69 -5.61 28.50
C THR A 146 5.67 -6.65 29.04
N PRO A 147 5.96 -6.66 30.35
CA PRO A 147 7.01 -7.51 30.94
C PRO A 147 6.82 -9.01 30.70
N GLN A 148 5.56 -9.45 30.56
CA GLN A 148 5.18 -10.86 30.39
C GLN A 148 5.13 -11.29 28.91
N PHE A 149 5.49 -10.42 27.96
CA PHE A 149 5.47 -10.78 26.55
C PHE A 149 6.56 -11.83 26.25
N LEU A 150 6.13 -13.03 25.86
CA LEU A 150 7.00 -14.18 25.59
C LEU A 150 7.55 -14.17 24.15
N TYR A 151 8.62 -13.40 23.89
CA TYR A 151 9.26 -13.32 22.55
C TYR A 151 10.69 -13.86 22.50
N LYS A 152 11.23 -14.36 23.61
CA LYS A 152 12.64 -14.82 23.71
C LYS A 152 12.93 -16.11 22.93
N ASN A 153 11.90 -16.87 22.58
CA ASN A 153 12.00 -18.11 21.80
C ASN A 153 11.73 -17.88 20.29
N LEU A 154 11.86 -16.64 19.82
CA LEU A 154 11.62 -16.30 18.42
C LEU A 154 12.56 -17.10 17.50
N LYS A 155 11.98 -17.86 16.56
CA LYS A 155 12.71 -18.66 15.57
C LYS A 155 12.77 -17.99 14.20
N CYS A 156 11.78 -17.16 13.87
CA CYS A 156 11.69 -16.52 12.56
C CYS A 156 11.21 -15.07 12.68
N LEU A 157 11.96 -14.15 12.06
CA LEU A 157 11.59 -12.75 11.88
C LEU A 157 11.35 -12.48 10.39
N ILE A 158 10.18 -11.96 10.06
CA ILE A 158 9.81 -11.56 8.71
C ILE A 158 9.60 -10.05 8.69
N ILE A 159 10.28 -9.35 7.79
CA ILE A 159 10.12 -7.93 7.53
C ILE A 159 9.52 -7.79 6.14
N ASP A 160 8.24 -7.42 6.08
CA ASP A 160 7.49 -7.24 4.83
C ASP A 160 7.41 -5.75 4.46
N GLU A 161 7.50 -5.46 3.16
CA GLU A 161 7.64 -4.11 2.59
C GLU A 161 8.68 -3.26 3.35
N ALA A 162 9.91 -3.79 3.46
CA ALA A 162 10.98 -3.20 4.25
C ALA A 162 11.37 -1.79 3.81
N ASP A 163 11.36 -1.51 2.51
CA ASP A 163 11.54 -0.15 1.97
C ASP A 163 10.49 0.81 2.51
N ARG A 164 9.22 0.41 2.54
CA ARG A 164 8.13 1.24 3.06
C ARG A 164 8.22 1.47 4.56
N ILE A 165 8.65 0.49 5.34
CA ILE A 165 8.88 0.67 6.78
C ILE A 165 9.87 1.82 7.01
N LEU A 166 10.95 1.86 6.21
CA LEU A 166 11.98 2.89 6.30
C LEU A 166 11.48 4.25 5.78
N ASP A 167 10.69 4.28 4.71
CA ASP A 167 10.13 5.51 4.14
C ASP A 167 9.14 6.21 5.07
N ILE A 168 8.35 5.46 5.85
CA ILE A 168 7.42 6.02 6.84
C ILE A 168 8.17 6.60 8.06
N GLY A 169 9.48 6.33 8.19
CA GLY A 169 10.30 6.83 9.29
C GLY A 169 10.37 5.89 10.50
N PHE A 170 10.06 4.60 10.33
CA PHE A 170 10.19 3.60 11.41
C PHE A 170 11.63 3.05 11.55
N GLU A 171 12.64 3.67 10.93
CA GLU A 171 14.02 3.20 10.98
C GLU A 171 14.53 3.02 12.42
N GLU A 172 14.31 4.03 13.27
CA GLU A 172 14.74 3.99 14.67
C GLU A 172 13.96 2.97 15.50
N ASP A 173 12.66 2.82 15.23
CA ASP A 173 11.83 1.80 15.88
C ASP A 173 12.31 0.40 15.50
N MET A 174 12.62 0.16 14.23
CA MET A 174 13.14 -1.11 13.74
C MET A 174 14.49 -1.47 14.38
N LYS A 175 15.42 -0.51 14.51
CA LYS A 175 16.70 -0.73 15.21
C LYS A 175 16.47 -1.16 16.67
N LYS A 176 15.55 -0.49 17.37
CA LYS A 176 15.17 -0.83 18.76
C LYS A 176 14.46 -2.17 18.86
N ILE A 177 13.64 -2.55 17.89
CA ILE A 177 13.00 -3.87 17.84
C ILE A 177 14.07 -4.95 17.65
N ILE A 178 14.86 -4.86 16.59
CA ILE A 178 15.87 -5.87 16.21
C ILE A 178 16.87 -6.10 17.34
N SER A 179 17.34 -5.03 18.00
CA SER A 179 18.28 -5.14 19.13
C SER A 179 17.73 -5.88 20.35
N ARG A 180 16.40 -5.94 20.52
CA ARG A 180 15.74 -6.65 21.63
C ARG A 180 15.42 -8.11 21.32
N LEU A 181 15.24 -8.43 20.05
CA LEU A 181 14.90 -9.77 19.59
C LEU A 181 16.08 -10.74 19.72
N PRO A 182 15.83 -12.05 19.88
CA PRO A 182 16.88 -13.07 19.95
C PRO A 182 17.77 -13.06 18.71
N LYS A 183 19.10 -13.09 18.88
CA LYS A 183 20.06 -13.06 17.76
C LYS A 183 20.07 -14.34 16.92
N THR A 184 19.77 -15.48 17.55
CA THR A 184 19.71 -16.79 16.88
C THR A 184 18.29 -17.02 16.39
N ARG A 185 18.02 -16.64 15.14
CA ARG A 185 16.74 -16.79 14.45
C ARG A 185 16.96 -16.73 12.94
N GLN A 186 16.07 -17.33 12.16
CA GLN A 186 15.97 -17.11 10.72
C GLN A 186 15.36 -15.72 10.47
N THR A 187 15.89 -14.97 9.52
CA THR A 187 15.38 -13.64 9.14
C THR A 187 15.09 -13.58 7.66
N LEU A 188 13.89 -13.11 7.32
CA LEU A 188 13.40 -12.94 5.97
C LEU A 188 13.08 -11.46 5.75
N LEU A 189 13.55 -10.90 4.63
CA LEU A 189 13.25 -9.54 4.25
C LEU A 189 12.67 -9.51 2.85
N PHE A 190 11.46 -8.97 2.74
CA PHE A 190 10.77 -8.77 1.47
C PHE A 190 10.67 -7.28 1.19
N SER A 191 11.13 -6.87 0.01
CA SER A 191 11.11 -5.48 -0.44
C SER A 191 10.77 -5.42 -1.93
N ALA A 192 10.22 -4.30 -2.40
CA ALA A 192 10.11 -4.06 -3.85
C ALA A 192 11.41 -3.44 -4.38
N THR A 193 12.13 -2.68 -3.53
CA THR A 193 13.35 -1.98 -3.91
C THR A 193 14.50 -2.26 -2.95
N LEU A 194 15.71 -2.37 -3.50
CA LEU A 194 16.95 -2.39 -2.73
C LEU A 194 17.53 -0.98 -2.74
N SER A 195 17.58 -0.37 -1.56
CA SER A 195 18.19 0.94 -1.35
C SER A 195 19.30 0.82 -0.31
N LYS A 196 20.20 1.82 -0.24
CA LYS A 196 21.22 1.88 0.81
C LYS A 196 20.64 1.81 2.23
N LYS A 197 19.44 2.36 2.44
CA LYS A 197 18.73 2.26 3.73
C LYS A 197 18.29 0.81 4.00
N THR A 198 17.74 0.14 3.00
CA THR A 198 17.34 -1.27 3.08
C THR A 198 18.55 -2.17 3.34
N GLU A 199 19.69 -1.92 2.71
CA GLU A 199 20.95 -2.63 2.98
C GLU A 199 21.45 -2.47 4.41
N ASN A 200 21.35 -1.26 4.97
CA ASN A 200 21.71 -1.03 6.37
C ASN A 200 20.78 -1.81 7.32
N LEU A 201 19.48 -1.88 7.00
CA LEU A 201 18.52 -2.70 7.75
C LEU A 201 18.87 -4.18 7.65
N ILE A 202 19.21 -4.69 6.46
CA ILE A 202 19.66 -6.08 6.24
C ILE A 202 20.86 -6.39 7.13
N LYS A 203 21.90 -5.55 7.11
CA LYS A 203 23.11 -5.70 7.93
C LYS A 203 22.82 -5.70 9.43
N SER A 204 21.82 -4.93 9.87
CA SER A 204 21.42 -4.90 11.28
C SER A 204 20.55 -6.10 11.67
N ALA A 205 19.71 -6.61 10.77
CA ALA A 205 18.73 -7.64 11.06
C ALA A 205 19.32 -9.06 10.97
N MET A 206 20.19 -9.29 9.98
CA MET A 206 20.73 -10.60 9.61
C MET A 206 22.18 -10.76 10.10
N LYS A 207 22.50 -11.93 10.65
CA LYS A 207 23.85 -12.24 11.15
C LYS A 207 24.72 -12.88 10.07
N ASN A 208 24.11 -13.73 9.24
CA ASN A 208 24.78 -14.46 8.17
C ASN A 208 24.55 -13.78 6.83
N LYS A 209 25.36 -14.12 5.82
CA LYS A 209 25.16 -13.65 4.45
C LYS A 209 23.83 -14.21 3.93
N PRO A 210 22.82 -13.37 3.61
CA PRO A 210 21.54 -13.86 3.13
C PRO A 210 21.63 -14.30 1.67
N LEU A 211 20.71 -15.17 1.28
CA LEU A 211 20.48 -15.51 -0.11
C LEU A 211 19.58 -14.44 -0.75
N TYR A 212 20.00 -13.89 -1.88
CA TYR A 212 19.24 -12.90 -2.63
C TYR A 212 18.40 -13.60 -3.70
N VAL A 213 17.08 -13.35 -3.70
CA VAL A 213 16.14 -13.91 -4.68
C VAL A 213 15.41 -12.77 -5.40
N GLY A 214 15.31 -12.85 -6.73
CA GLY A 214 14.58 -11.86 -7.54
C GLY A 214 15.30 -10.52 -7.70
N VAL A 215 16.59 -10.47 -7.39
CA VAL A 215 17.47 -9.32 -7.68
C VAL A 215 17.95 -9.45 -9.12
N GLU A 216 17.04 -9.32 -10.08
CA GLU A 216 17.41 -9.21 -11.49
C GLU A 216 17.39 -7.72 -11.88
N GLU A 217 18.55 -7.18 -12.27
CA GLU A 217 18.74 -5.78 -12.71
C GLU A 217 18.22 -5.50 -14.14
N ASN A 218 17.61 -6.51 -14.79
CA ASN A 218 17.34 -6.53 -16.22
C ASN A 218 15.84 -6.50 -16.57
N GLU A 219 15.05 -5.67 -15.90
CA GLU A 219 13.77 -5.26 -16.47
C GLU A 219 13.94 -3.92 -17.21
N GLU A 220 13.54 -3.89 -18.50
CA GLU A 220 13.55 -2.67 -19.32
C GLU A 220 12.57 -1.62 -18.77
N GLU A 221 11.51 -2.05 -18.06
CA GLU A 221 10.46 -1.20 -17.49
C GLU A 221 10.17 -1.54 -16.02
N ALA A 222 9.93 -0.50 -15.19
CA ALA A 222 9.68 -0.67 -13.75
C ALA A 222 8.22 -1.01 -13.39
N THR A 223 7.33 -1.12 -14.40
CA THR A 223 5.90 -1.36 -14.23
C THR A 223 5.48 -2.77 -14.64
N VAL A 224 4.22 -3.14 -14.40
CA VAL A 224 3.70 -4.49 -14.74
C VAL A 224 3.28 -4.55 -16.21
N GLU A 225 3.52 -5.69 -16.86
CA GLU A 225 3.07 -5.95 -18.23
C GLU A 225 1.53 -5.87 -18.33
N GLY A 226 1.00 -5.18 -19.35
CA GLY A 226 -0.46 -5.00 -19.56
C GLY A 226 -1.04 -3.70 -18.97
N LEU A 227 -0.24 -2.92 -18.24
CA LEU A 227 -0.63 -1.62 -17.73
C LEU A 227 -0.49 -0.52 -18.80
N LYS A 228 -1.61 0.10 -19.17
CA LYS A 228 -1.62 1.27 -20.07
C LYS A 228 -1.57 2.57 -19.26
N GLN A 229 -0.44 3.25 -19.34
CA GLN A 229 -0.15 4.42 -18.53
C GLN A 229 -0.13 5.66 -19.39
N GLY A 230 -0.90 6.67 -19.00
CA GLY A 230 -0.84 7.95 -19.64
C GLY A 230 -0.98 9.12 -18.67
N TYR A 231 -0.61 10.28 -19.17
CA TYR A 231 -0.80 11.55 -18.49
C TYR A 231 -1.72 12.46 -19.30
N VAL A 232 -2.34 13.40 -18.62
CA VAL A 232 -3.10 14.48 -19.25
C VAL A 232 -2.63 15.81 -18.68
N MET A 233 -2.34 16.74 -19.58
CA MET A 233 -2.09 18.13 -19.19
C MET A 233 -3.41 18.81 -18.86
N CYS A 234 -3.55 19.33 -17.65
CA CYS A 234 -4.78 19.95 -17.17
C CYS A 234 -4.48 21.27 -16.44
N PRO A 235 -4.97 22.41 -16.95
CA PRO A 235 -4.93 23.67 -16.22
C PRO A 235 -5.59 23.56 -14.85
N SER A 236 -5.04 24.28 -13.85
CA SER A 236 -5.43 24.16 -12.43
C SER A 236 -6.95 24.27 -12.24
N GLU A 237 -7.58 25.24 -12.89
CA GLU A 237 -9.00 25.56 -12.76
C GLU A 237 -9.93 24.48 -13.34
N LYS A 238 -9.43 23.65 -14.27
CA LYS A 238 -10.23 22.60 -14.92
C LYS A 238 -10.05 21.20 -14.30
N ARG A 239 -9.17 21.05 -13.31
CA ARG A 239 -8.82 19.74 -12.72
C ARG A 239 -10.04 19.00 -12.19
N PHE A 240 -10.91 19.67 -11.42
CA PHE A 240 -12.11 19.04 -10.90
C PHE A 240 -13.09 18.64 -12.02
N LEU A 241 -13.27 19.50 -13.02
CA LEU A 241 -14.17 19.23 -14.16
C LEU A 241 -13.72 17.98 -14.93
N LEU A 242 -12.41 17.84 -15.13
CA LEU A 242 -11.80 16.66 -15.74
C LEU A 242 -12.06 15.41 -14.90
N LEU A 243 -11.79 15.46 -13.58
CA LEU A 243 -12.02 14.33 -12.68
C LEU A 243 -13.50 13.93 -12.67
N PHE A 244 -14.42 14.88 -12.50
CA PHE A 244 -15.85 14.63 -12.49
C PHE A 244 -16.32 14.00 -13.80
N THR A 245 -15.88 14.54 -14.95
CA THR A 245 -16.21 13.99 -16.27
C THR A 245 -15.68 12.56 -16.42
N PHE A 246 -14.45 12.31 -15.98
CA PHE A 246 -13.82 11.00 -16.02
C PHE A 246 -14.58 9.98 -15.16
N LEU A 247 -14.90 10.33 -13.92
CA LEU A 247 -15.63 9.46 -13.00
C LEU A 247 -17.05 9.18 -13.49
N LYS A 248 -17.73 10.19 -14.05
CA LYS A 248 -19.08 10.03 -14.62
C LYS A 248 -19.10 9.03 -15.78
N LYS A 249 -18.08 9.05 -16.65
CA LYS A 249 -17.94 8.09 -17.77
C LYS A 249 -17.58 6.68 -17.28
N ASN A 250 -16.84 6.57 -16.18
CA ASN A 250 -16.35 5.31 -15.63
C ASN A 250 -17.13 4.84 -14.38
N ARG A 251 -18.38 5.26 -14.21
CA ARG A 251 -19.19 4.94 -13.01
C ARG A 251 -19.43 3.45 -12.79
N ASN A 252 -19.43 2.66 -13.87
CA ASN A 252 -19.62 1.20 -13.85
C ASN A 252 -18.30 0.44 -13.70
N LYS A 253 -17.19 1.14 -13.47
CA LYS A 253 -15.85 0.56 -13.32
C LYS A 253 -15.39 0.66 -11.87
N LYS A 254 -14.39 -0.14 -11.53
CA LYS A 254 -13.69 -0.02 -10.26
C LYS A 254 -12.54 0.96 -10.41
N VAL A 255 -12.62 2.09 -9.73
CA VAL A 255 -11.69 3.22 -9.89
C VAL A 255 -11.09 3.61 -8.55
N MET A 256 -9.79 3.82 -8.50
CA MET A 256 -9.12 4.45 -7.36
C MET A 256 -8.59 5.82 -7.77
N VAL A 257 -8.81 6.83 -6.92
CA VAL A 257 -8.35 8.20 -7.13
C VAL A 257 -7.43 8.62 -6.00
N PHE A 258 -6.18 8.92 -6.33
CA PHE A 258 -5.14 9.33 -5.39
C PHE A 258 -5.04 10.84 -5.27
N PHE A 259 -5.01 11.30 -4.01
CA PHE A 259 -4.82 12.70 -3.64
C PHE A 259 -3.62 12.85 -2.70
N SER A 260 -3.01 14.04 -2.73
CA SER A 260 -1.88 14.42 -1.89
C SER A 260 -2.23 14.62 -0.42
N SER A 261 -3.50 14.95 -0.10
CA SER A 261 -3.90 15.34 1.26
C SER A 261 -5.18 14.66 1.75
N CYS A 262 -5.23 14.34 3.04
CA CYS A 262 -6.42 13.80 3.70
C CYS A 262 -7.63 14.74 3.60
N MET A 263 -7.41 16.06 3.60
CA MET A 263 -8.49 17.05 3.49
C MET A 263 -9.03 17.11 2.06
N SER A 264 -8.17 16.96 1.06
CA SER A 264 -8.58 16.81 -0.34
C SER A 264 -9.48 15.58 -0.50
N VAL A 265 -9.08 14.42 0.04
CA VAL A 265 -9.90 13.20 0.01
C VAL A 265 -11.26 13.43 0.67
N LYS A 266 -11.28 14.04 1.86
CA LYS A 266 -12.52 14.33 2.60
C LYS A 266 -13.45 15.24 1.80
N PHE A 267 -12.95 16.36 1.31
CA PHE A 267 -13.72 17.32 0.53
C PHE A 267 -14.31 16.71 -0.74
N HIS A 268 -13.48 16.02 -1.55
CA HIS A 268 -13.98 15.40 -2.78
C HIS A 268 -14.97 14.29 -2.49
N ASN A 269 -14.83 13.54 -1.38
CA ASN A 269 -15.81 12.56 -0.96
C ASN A 269 -17.16 13.21 -0.63
N GLU A 270 -17.15 14.28 0.17
CA GLU A 270 -18.37 15.01 0.55
C GLU A 270 -19.03 15.65 -0.67
N LEU A 271 -18.24 16.30 -1.52
CA LEU A 271 -18.72 16.96 -2.74
C LEU A 271 -19.34 15.97 -3.73
N LEU A 272 -18.64 14.88 -4.05
CA LEU A 272 -19.13 13.90 -5.03
C LEU A 272 -20.39 13.18 -4.54
N ASN A 273 -20.45 12.81 -3.26
CA ASN A 273 -21.67 12.22 -2.69
C ASN A 273 -22.83 13.23 -2.64
N TYR A 274 -22.57 14.53 -2.45
CA TYR A 274 -23.61 15.55 -2.48
C TYR A 274 -24.25 15.72 -3.88
N ILE A 275 -23.47 15.48 -4.94
CA ILE A 275 -23.94 15.57 -6.34
C ILE A 275 -24.37 14.21 -6.91
N ASP A 276 -24.79 13.29 -6.04
CA ASP A 276 -25.27 11.94 -6.39
C ASP A 276 -24.26 11.10 -7.20
N MET A 277 -22.97 11.25 -6.90
CA MET A 277 -21.92 10.35 -7.37
C MET A 277 -21.37 9.56 -6.18
N PRO A 278 -21.86 8.33 -5.95
CA PRO A 278 -21.44 7.51 -4.81
C PRO A 278 -19.95 7.23 -4.86
N VAL A 279 -19.24 7.69 -3.82
CA VAL A 279 -17.81 7.44 -3.66
C VAL A 279 -17.50 7.05 -2.21
N SER A 280 -16.56 6.14 -2.05
CA SER A 280 -15.98 5.75 -0.77
C SER A 280 -14.62 6.43 -0.60
N CYS A 281 -14.15 6.58 0.64
CA CYS A 281 -12.82 7.17 0.87
C CYS A 281 -12.01 6.52 1.99
N ILE A 282 -10.68 6.46 1.79
CA ILE A 282 -9.71 5.95 2.77
C ILE A 282 -8.58 6.98 2.94
N HIS A 283 -8.40 7.49 4.15
CA HIS A 283 -7.29 8.38 4.48
C HIS A 283 -6.87 8.28 5.96
N GLY A 284 -5.65 8.73 6.28
CA GLY A 284 -5.02 8.51 7.59
C GLY A 284 -5.69 9.19 8.80
N ARG A 285 -6.60 10.14 8.57
CA ARG A 285 -7.38 10.81 9.65
C ARG A 285 -8.68 10.09 10.02
N GLN A 286 -9.08 9.06 9.28
CA GLN A 286 -10.26 8.27 9.64
C GLN A 286 -9.94 7.32 10.80
N LYS A 287 -10.97 7.03 11.61
CA LYS A 287 -10.88 5.97 12.62
C LYS A 287 -10.56 4.63 11.96
N GLN A 288 -9.74 3.82 12.62
CA GLN A 288 -9.27 2.54 12.08
C GLN A 288 -10.44 1.63 11.66
N LEU A 289 -11.46 1.50 12.50
CA LEU A 289 -12.64 0.68 12.22
C LEU A 289 -13.31 1.06 10.89
N LYS A 290 -13.49 2.36 10.63
CA LYS A 290 -14.09 2.86 9.40
C LYS A 290 -13.20 2.58 8.18
N ARG A 291 -11.87 2.78 8.30
CA ARG A 291 -10.91 2.46 7.23
C ARG A 291 -10.98 0.99 6.84
N THR A 292 -10.99 0.11 7.85
CA THR A 292 -11.10 -1.34 7.67
C THR A 292 -12.42 -1.73 7.00
N GLN A 293 -13.55 -1.19 7.47
CA GLN A 293 -14.87 -1.46 6.88
C GLN A 293 -14.93 -1.02 5.41
N THR A 294 -14.59 0.23 5.13
CA THR A 294 -14.59 0.77 3.76
C THR A 294 -13.63 0.02 2.84
N PHE A 295 -12.48 -0.43 3.34
CA PHE A 295 -11.56 -1.28 2.59
C PHE A 295 -12.20 -2.59 2.17
N PHE A 296 -12.75 -3.36 3.13
CA PHE A 296 -13.37 -4.65 2.82
C PHE A 296 -14.63 -4.52 1.97
N GLU A 297 -15.43 -3.47 2.17
CA GLU A 297 -16.57 -3.14 1.31
C GLU A 297 -16.10 -2.89 -0.13
N PHE A 298 -15.06 -2.07 -0.30
CA PHE A 298 -14.51 -1.79 -1.63
C PHE A 298 -13.91 -3.04 -2.30
N CYS A 299 -13.29 -3.94 -1.52
CA CYS A 299 -12.80 -5.21 -2.07
C CYS A 299 -13.94 -6.09 -2.60
N LYS A 300 -15.12 -6.08 -1.97
CA LYS A 300 -16.27 -6.92 -2.34
C LYS A 300 -17.06 -6.42 -3.55
N VAL A 301 -17.07 -5.12 -3.82
CA VAL A 301 -17.85 -4.57 -4.94
C VAL A 301 -17.14 -4.81 -6.28
N GLU A 302 -17.92 -5.08 -7.32
CA GLU A 302 -17.42 -5.23 -8.69
C GLU A 302 -17.12 -3.87 -9.34
N SER A 303 -17.91 -2.84 -9.02
CA SER A 303 -17.74 -1.47 -9.48
C SER A 303 -17.85 -0.49 -8.33
N GLY A 304 -17.09 0.60 -8.39
CA GLY A 304 -17.12 1.64 -7.36
C GLY A 304 -15.92 2.55 -7.44
N ILE A 305 -16.02 3.72 -6.81
CA ILE A 305 -14.97 4.73 -6.79
C ILE A 305 -14.43 4.86 -5.36
N LEU A 306 -13.12 4.68 -5.20
CA LEU A 306 -12.41 4.86 -3.94
C LEU A 306 -11.47 6.07 -4.02
N LEU A 307 -11.71 7.08 -3.20
CA LEU A 307 -10.82 8.23 -3.04
C LEU A 307 -9.83 7.97 -1.91
N CYS A 308 -8.53 8.08 -2.16
CA CYS A 308 -7.54 7.74 -1.15
C CYS A 308 -6.28 8.61 -1.20
N THR A 309 -5.54 8.60 -0.10
CA THR A 309 -4.13 9.02 -0.09
C THR A 309 -3.22 7.81 -0.26
N ASP A 310 -1.92 8.04 -0.23
CA ASP A 310 -0.86 7.01 -0.31
C ASP A 310 -0.90 5.93 0.78
N VAL A 311 -1.73 6.14 1.78
CA VAL A 311 -2.11 5.13 2.76
C VAL A 311 -2.71 3.88 2.10
N ALA A 312 -3.36 4.03 0.94
CA ALA A 312 -3.93 2.91 0.19
C ALA A 312 -3.07 2.43 -1.00
N ALA A 313 -1.94 3.09 -1.27
CA ALA A 313 -1.09 2.80 -2.43
C ALA A 313 -0.20 1.57 -2.25
N ARG A 314 0.11 1.16 -1.01
CA ARG A 314 1.10 0.12 -0.68
C ARG A 314 0.51 -0.95 0.23
N GLY A 315 0.96 -2.20 0.09
CA GLY A 315 0.54 -3.34 0.91
C GLY A 315 -0.90 -3.83 0.75
N LEU A 316 -1.84 -2.99 0.35
CA LEU A 316 -3.24 -3.38 0.23
C LEU A 316 -3.52 -4.29 -0.97
N ASP A 317 -4.06 -5.47 -0.72
CA ASP A 317 -4.63 -6.34 -1.74
C ASP A 317 -6.05 -5.92 -2.05
N ILE A 318 -6.13 -4.90 -2.90
CA ILE A 318 -7.38 -4.46 -3.51
C ILE A 318 -7.56 -5.31 -4.76
N PRO A 319 -8.66 -6.06 -4.87
CA PRO A 319 -8.96 -6.79 -6.08
C PRO A 319 -9.21 -5.79 -7.22
N GLU A 320 -8.65 -6.06 -8.38
CA GLU A 320 -9.37 -5.86 -9.63
C GLU A 320 -9.71 -4.42 -10.01
N VAL A 321 -8.78 -3.45 -9.93
CA VAL A 321 -9.13 -2.06 -10.25
C VAL A 321 -8.94 -1.79 -11.75
N ASP A 322 -9.97 -1.29 -12.44
CA ASP A 322 -9.89 -0.92 -13.87
C ASP A 322 -9.00 0.31 -14.11
N TRP A 323 -9.12 1.31 -13.22
CA TRP A 323 -8.47 2.62 -13.37
C TRP A 323 -7.81 3.12 -12.09
N ILE A 324 -6.56 3.54 -12.22
CA ILE A 324 -5.84 4.31 -11.22
C ILE A 324 -5.71 5.75 -11.70
N VAL A 325 -6.42 6.66 -11.05
CA VAL A 325 -6.34 8.10 -11.31
C VAL A 325 -5.44 8.74 -10.27
N GLN A 326 -4.33 9.32 -10.70
CA GLN A 326 -3.45 10.11 -9.86
C GLN A 326 -3.84 11.56 -10.04
N TYR A 327 -4.84 11.99 -9.25
CA TYR A 327 -5.38 13.35 -9.33
C TYR A 327 -4.31 14.36 -8.96
N ASP A 328 -3.61 14.12 -7.84
CA ASP A 328 -2.37 14.80 -7.51
C ASP A 328 -1.18 13.89 -7.85
N PRO A 329 -0.11 14.42 -8.46
CA PRO A 329 1.11 13.66 -8.69
C PRO A 329 1.68 13.07 -7.38
N PRO A 330 2.29 11.88 -7.44
CA PRO A 330 2.96 11.29 -6.28
C PRO A 330 4.22 12.06 -5.91
N GLU A 331 4.70 11.88 -4.67
CA GLU A 331 5.91 12.57 -4.22
C GLU A 331 7.14 12.18 -5.05
N ASP A 332 7.27 10.89 -5.39
CA ASP A 332 8.39 10.36 -6.17
C ASP A 332 7.94 9.28 -7.18
N PRO A 333 8.83 8.88 -8.13
CA PRO A 333 8.53 7.82 -9.08
C PRO A 333 8.28 6.43 -8.45
N LYS A 334 8.79 6.15 -7.25
CA LYS A 334 8.54 4.86 -6.59
C LYS A 334 7.09 4.79 -6.13
N GLU A 335 6.61 5.84 -5.47
CA GLU A 335 5.21 6.03 -5.08
C GLU A 335 4.28 5.90 -6.29
N TYR A 336 4.65 6.45 -7.45
CA TYR A 336 3.93 6.23 -8.71
C TYR A 336 3.77 4.73 -9.03
N ILE A 337 4.87 3.97 -9.05
CA ILE A 337 4.88 2.54 -9.35
C ILE A 337 3.98 1.77 -8.38
N HIS A 338 3.98 2.13 -7.09
CA HIS A 338 3.14 1.48 -6.10
C HIS A 338 1.64 1.76 -6.30
N ARG A 339 1.28 3.01 -6.60
CA ARG A 339 -0.10 3.42 -6.91
C ARG A 339 -0.64 2.65 -8.11
N VAL A 340 0.12 2.61 -9.21
CA VAL A 340 -0.33 1.92 -10.43
C VAL A 340 -0.26 0.40 -10.30
N GLY A 341 0.59 -0.13 -9.41
CA GLY A 341 0.61 -1.55 -9.04
C GLY A 341 -0.65 -2.05 -8.31
N ARG A 342 -1.69 -1.22 -8.16
CA ARG A 342 -3.04 -1.63 -7.72
C ARG A 342 -3.94 -2.09 -8.89
N THR A 343 -3.56 -1.84 -10.14
CA THR A 343 -4.27 -2.31 -11.35
C THR A 343 -3.38 -3.30 -12.13
N ALA A 344 -3.90 -3.88 -13.21
CA ALA A 344 -3.19 -4.85 -14.08
C ALA A 344 -2.52 -5.98 -13.28
N ARG A 345 -3.17 -6.45 -12.21
CA ARG A 345 -2.61 -7.48 -11.33
C ARG A 345 -2.72 -8.85 -11.99
N GLY A 346 -1.61 -9.28 -12.56
CA GLY A 346 -1.40 -10.62 -13.09
C GLY A 346 -1.57 -10.76 -14.60
N LYS A 347 -0.96 -11.82 -15.15
CA LYS A 347 -0.81 -12.11 -16.57
C LYS A 347 -2.13 -12.11 -17.33
N GLY A 348 -2.17 -11.40 -18.46
CA GLY A 348 -3.32 -11.27 -19.36
C GLY A 348 -4.36 -10.23 -18.96
N LYS A 349 -4.14 -9.48 -17.87
CA LYS A 349 -5.10 -8.47 -17.40
C LYS A 349 -4.66 -7.07 -17.78
N ASN A 350 -5.62 -6.28 -18.25
CA ASN A 350 -5.40 -4.90 -18.66
C ASN A 350 -5.81 -3.95 -17.53
N GLY A 351 -4.97 -2.96 -17.29
CA GLY A 351 -5.23 -1.89 -16.34
C GLY A 351 -4.89 -0.55 -16.96
N HIS A 352 -5.52 0.51 -16.46
CA HIS A 352 -5.23 1.85 -16.95
C HIS A 352 -4.80 2.76 -15.80
N ALA A 353 -3.77 3.57 -16.05
CA ALA A 353 -3.34 4.62 -15.15
C ALA A 353 -3.44 5.98 -15.85
N LEU A 354 -4.03 6.96 -15.16
CA LEU A 354 -4.14 8.34 -15.58
C LEU A 354 -3.42 9.24 -14.58
N LEU A 355 -2.39 9.94 -15.03
CA LEU A 355 -1.71 10.97 -14.25
C LEU A 355 -2.18 12.35 -14.70
N ILE A 356 -2.75 13.13 -13.78
CA ILE A 356 -3.15 14.52 -14.08
C ILE A 356 -2.00 15.44 -13.70
N LEU A 357 -1.45 16.14 -14.69
CA LEU A 357 -0.37 17.10 -14.50
C LEU A 357 -0.80 18.49 -14.91
N ARG A 358 -0.37 19.50 -14.17
CA ARG A 358 -0.42 20.88 -14.63
C ARG A 358 0.71 21.14 -15.63
N PRO A 359 0.58 22.15 -16.51
CA PRO A 359 1.65 22.48 -17.46
C PRO A 359 3.02 22.71 -16.79
N GLU A 360 3.02 23.27 -15.58
CA GLU A 360 4.24 23.53 -14.81
C GLU A 360 4.86 22.25 -14.21
N GLU A 361 4.08 21.18 -14.10
CA GLU A 361 4.47 19.90 -13.48
C GLU A 361 5.05 18.90 -14.48
N LEU A 362 5.08 19.22 -15.78
CA LEU A 362 5.62 18.35 -16.84
C LEU A 362 7.07 17.92 -16.60
N GLY A 363 7.83 18.69 -15.81
CA GLY A 363 9.17 18.31 -15.36
C GLY A 363 9.19 16.96 -14.62
N PHE A 364 8.09 16.54 -14.00
CA PHE A 364 7.95 15.25 -13.32
C PHE A 364 8.13 14.06 -14.27
N LEU A 365 7.74 14.21 -15.55
CA LEU A 365 7.88 13.17 -16.57
C LEU A 365 9.35 12.75 -16.77
N ARG A 366 10.30 13.66 -16.54
CA ARG A 366 11.74 13.34 -16.60
C ARG A 366 12.15 12.35 -15.51
N TYR A 367 11.60 12.50 -14.30
CA TYR A 367 11.87 11.60 -13.18
C TYR A 367 11.22 10.22 -13.41
N LEU A 368 10.02 10.17 -13.98
CA LEU A 368 9.38 8.92 -14.41
C LEU A 368 10.21 8.20 -15.48
N LYS A 369 10.69 8.94 -16.49
CA LYS A 369 11.57 8.39 -17.53
C LYS A 369 12.87 7.83 -16.95
N GLN A 370 13.49 8.53 -16.00
CA GLN A 370 14.69 8.03 -15.28
C GLN A 370 14.40 6.76 -14.47
N ALA A 371 13.20 6.65 -13.91
CA ALA A 371 12.73 5.45 -13.21
C ALA A 371 12.23 4.35 -14.14
N ARG A 372 12.45 4.45 -15.47
CA ARG A 372 11.99 3.48 -16.48
C ARG A 372 10.47 3.26 -16.47
N VAL A 373 9.72 4.35 -16.29
CA VAL A 373 8.25 4.35 -16.36
C VAL A 373 7.82 5.11 -17.62
N PRO A 374 7.50 4.40 -18.72
CA PRO A 374 7.00 5.04 -19.92
C PRO A 374 5.55 5.49 -19.70
N VAL A 375 5.26 6.75 -20.02
CA VAL A 375 3.91 7.31 -19.98
C VAL A 375 3.61 8.02 -21.30
N GLN A 376 2.42 7.78 -21.84
CA GLN A 376 1.97 8.41 -23.09
C GLN A 376 1.05 9.58 -22.78
N GLU A 377 1.03 10.59 -23.65
CA GLU A 377 0.06 11.66 -23.51
C GLU A 377 -1.33 11.16 -23.95
N TYR A 378 -2.33 11.33 -23.10
CA TYR A 378 -3.72 11.11 -23.46
C TYR A 378 -4.35 12.43 -23.88
N GLU A 379 -4.78 12.50 -25.14
CA GLU A 379 -5.58 13.62 -25.61
C GLU A 379 -6.98 13.54 -25.01
N PHE A 380 -7.31 14.54 -24.19
CA PHE A 380 -8.65 14.70 -23.65
C PHE A 380 -9.37 15.82 -24.40
N PRO A 381 -10.42 15.52 -25.18
CA PRO A 381 -11.15 16.56 -25.89
C PRO A 381 -11.89 17.44 -24.88
N TRP A 382 -11.39 18.66 -24.70
CA TRP A 382 -11.94 19.67 -23.78
C TRP A 382 -13.42 19.99 -24.06
N SER A 383 -13.86 19.81 -25.31
CA SER A 383 -15.27 19.94 -25.71
C SER A 383 -16.20 18.92 -25.06
N LYS A 384 -15.68 17.77 -24.59
CA LYS A 384 -16.45 16.72 -23.92
C LYS A 384 -16.43 16.83 -22.40
N ILE A 385 -15.80 17.86 -21.84
CA ILE A 385 -15.79 18.10 -20.39
C ILE A 385 -17.12 18.68 -19.96
N ALA A 386 -17.70 18.11 -18.90
CA ALA A 386 -18.92 18.62 -18.32
C ALA A 386 -18.68 20.05 -17.80
N ASN A 387 -19.44 21.01 -18.32
CA ASN A 387 -19.38 22.39 -17.86
C ASN A 387 -20.21 22.53 -16.58
N VAL A 388 -19.62 22.13 -15.45
CA VAL A 388 -20.26 22.14 -14.11
C VAL A 388 -19.65 23.18 -13.16
N GLN A 389 -18.85 24.12 -13.69
CA GLN A 389 -18.11 25.09 -12.88
C GLN A 389 -19.05 26.03 -12.13
N ASN A 390 -20.08 26.54 -12.80
CA ASN A 390 -21.04 27.46 -12.20
C ASN A 390 -21.87 26.80 -11.10
N GLU A 391 -22.26 25.54 -11.30
CA GLU A 391 -22.98 24.72 -10.34
C GLU A 391 -22.10 24.43 -9.12
N LEU A 392 -20.83 24.07 -9.33
CA LEU A 392 -19.85 23.88 -8.26
C LEU A 392 -19.69 25.16 -7.43
N GLU A 393 -19.47 26.31 -8.06
CA GLU A 393 -19.29 27.58 -7.35
C GLU A 393 -20.53 27.97 -6.55
N LYS A 394 -21.72 27.84 -7.15
CA LYS A 394 -23.00 28.08 -6.45
C LYS A 394 -23.17 27.15 -5.26
N LEU A 395 -22.81 25.87 -5.40
CA LEU A 395 -22.90 24.88 -4.34
C LEU A 395 -21.97 25.21 -3.18
N ILE A 396 -20.70 25.52 -3.46
CA ILE A 396 -19.71 25.86 -2.44
C ILE A 396 -20.05 27.18 -1.73
N VAL A 397 -20.70 28.13 -2.41
CA VAL A 397 -21.19 29.37 -1.77
C VAL A 397 -22.39 29.09 -0.87
N LYS A 398 -23.36 28.28 -1.32
CA LYS A 398 -24.61 28.04 -0.59
C LYS A 398 -24.44 27.07 0.59
N ASN A 399 -23.63 26.03 0.43
CA ASN A 399 -23.49 24.99 1.45
C ASN A 399 -22.33 25.31 2.40
N TYR A 400 -22.66 25.75 3.61
CA TYR A 400 -21.69 26.13 4.64
C TYR A 400 -20.67 25.02 4.98
N PHE A 401 -21.14 23.77 5.13
CA PHE A 401 -20.27 22.65 5.49
C PHE A 401 -19.31 22.29 4.38
N LEU A 402 -19.79 22.24 3.13
CA LEU A 402 -18.93 22.02 1.97
C LEU A 402 -17.94 23.18 1.78
N ASN A 403 -18.34 24.43 2.04
CA ASN A 403 -17.47 25.59 1.98
C ASN A 403 -16.27 25.47 2.94
N ILE A 404 -16.52 25.06 4.19
CA ILE A 404 -15.46 24.85 5.18
C ILE A 404 -14.54 23.72 4.73
N SER A 405 -15.11 22.59 4.32
CA SER A 405 -14.35 21.44 3.84
C SER A 405 -13.47 21.80 2.64
N ALA A 406 -14.00 22.56 1.68
CA ALA A 406 -13.27 23.09 0.54
C ALA A 406 -12.10 24.01 0.96
N LYS A 407 -12.31 24.88 1.97
CA LYS A 407 -11.26 25.79 2.48
C LYS A 407 -10.12 25.00 3.13
N GLU A 408 -10.45 24.00 3.94
CA GLU A 408 -9.47 23.12 4.57
C GLU A 408 -8.69 22.31 3.54
N ALA A 409 -9.39 21.76 2.54
CA ALA A 409 -8.81 21.00 1.45
C ALA A 409 -7.88 21.86 0.58
N PHE A 410 -8.29 23.07 0.20
CA PHE A 410 -7.46 24.00 -0.55
C PHE A 410 -6.17 24.36 0.21
N LYS A 411 -6.29 24.72 1.51
CA LYS A 411 -5.13 24.99 2.36
C LYS A 411 -4.20 23.79 2.47
N ALA A 412 -4.74 22.58 2.61
CA ALA A 412 -3.96 21.35 2.69
C ALA A 412 -3.27 21.01 1.36
N TYR A 413 -3.93 21.25 0.22
CA TYR A 413 -3.35 21.09 -1.11
C TYR A 413 -2.15 22.03 -1.32
N VAL A 414 -2.29 23.32 -1.02
CA VAL A 414 -1.19 24.29 -1.14
C VAL A 414 -0.03 23.93 -0.21
N ARG A 415 -0.31 23.47 1.02
CA ARG A 415 0.73 23.00 1.95
C ARG A 415 1.44 21.75 1.47
N ALA A 416 0.71 20.77 0.92
CA ALA A 416 1.29 19.56 0.36
C ALA A 416 2.21 19.91 -0.83
N TYR A 417 1.77 20.84 -1.68
CA TYR A 417 2.56 21.38 -2.77
C TYR A 417 3.85 22.06 -2.25
N LYS A 418 3.71 22.91 -1.23
CA LYS A 418 4.86 23.56 -0.56
C LYS A 418 5.80 22.55 0.08
N SER A 419 5.33 21.44 0.65
CA SER A 419 6.20 20.44 1.31
C SER A 419 6.92 19.53 0.32
N HIS A 420 6.47 19.44 -0.93
CA HIS A 420 6.99 18.53 -1.95
C HIS A 420 8.52 18.64 -2.12
N HIS A 421 9.26 17.52 -2.13
CA HIS A 421 10.73 17.57 -2.14
C HIS A 421 11.33 18.00 -3.50
N LEU A 422 10.68 17.65 -4.62
CA LEU A 422 11.05 18.11 -5.97
C LEU A 422 10.68 19.58 -6.24
N LYS A 423 11.27 20.53 -5.49
CA LYS A 423 10.96 21.98 -5.55
C LYS A 423 11.08 22.61 -6.93
N ARG A 424 11.93 22.06 -7.82
CA ARG A 424 12.13 22.58 -9.18
C ARG A 424 10.91 22.35 -10.08
N VAL A 425 10.18 21.26 -9.83
CA VAL A 425 8.95 20.91 -10.56
C VAL A 425 7.75 21.43 -9.78
N PHE A 426 7.70 21.14 -8.48
CA PHE A 426 6.62 21.51 -7.60
C PHE A 426 6.95 22.79 -6.81
N ASP A 427 7.05 23.91 -7.54
CA ASP A 427 7.33 25.23 -6.96
C ASP A 427 6.03 25.95 -6.56
N VAL A 428 5.78 26.07 -5.26
CA VAL A 428 4.58 26.74 -4.72
C VAL A 428 4.50 28.21 -5.14
N ASN A 429 5.63 28.87 -5.42
CA ASN A 429 5.64 30.27 -5.84
C ASN A 429 5.13 30.43 -7.29
N LYS A 430 5.14 29.35 -8.08
CA LYS A 430 4.59 29.30 -9.44
C LYS A 430 3.16 28.76 -9.48
N LEU A 431 2.58 28.40 -8.33
CA LEU A 431 1.20 27.93 -8.25
C LEU A 431 0.27 29.14 -8.37
N ASP A 432 -0.50 29.21 -9.48
CA ASP A 432 -1.60 30.16 -9.58
C ASP A 432 -2.70 29.78 -8.57
N LEU A 433 -2.68 30.44 -7.41
CA LEU A 433 -3.63 30.22 -6.33
C LEU A 433 -5.07 30.54 -6.75
N LYS A 434 -5.28 31.49 -7.65
CA LYS A 434 -6.62 31.87 -8.10
C LYS A 434 -7.19 30.78 -9.01
N ALA A 435 -6.40 30.29 -9.96
CA ALA A 435 -6.79 29.17 -10.81
C ALA A 435 -6.98 27.89 -9.99
N ALA A 436 -6.07 27.59 -9.05
CA ALA A 436 -6.22 26.45 -8.16
C ALA A 436 -7.47 26.56 -7.27
N ALA A 437 -7.81 27.74 -6.75
CA ALA A 437 -9.00 27.92 -5.93
C ALA A 437 -10.30 27.65 -6.71
N LYS A 438 -10.34 27.93 -8.01
CA LYS A 438 -11.49 27.59 -8.88
C LYS A 438 -11.78 26.10 -8.92
N SER A 439 -10.76 25.23 -8.86
CA SER A 439 -11.00 23.78 -8.82
C SER A 439 -11.61 23.28 -7.52
N PHE A 440 -11.61 24.11 -6.47
CA PHE A 440 -12.32 23.84 -5.21
C PHE A 440 -13.68 24.56 -5.16
N GLY A 441 -14.10 25.21 -6.25
CA GLY A 441 -15.37 25.94 -6.36
C GLY A 441 -15.35 27.34 -5.75
N PHE A 442 -14.18 27.94 -5.55
CA PHE A 442 -14.09 29.31 -5.05
C PHE A 442 -14.05 30.34 -6.17
N ILE A 443 -14.93 31.33 -6.08
CA ILE A 443 -14.88 32.55 -6.91
C ILE A 443 -13.71 33.46 -6.45
N VAL A 444 -13.50 33.54 -5.13
CA VAL A 444 -12.42 34.31 -4.49
C VAL A 444 -11.52 33.34 -3.71
N PRO A 445 -10.21 33.32 -3.98
CA PRO A 445 -9.30 32.38 -3.34
C PRO A 445 -9.26 32.60 -1.82
N PRO A 446 -9.42 31.55 -0.99
CA PRO A 446 -9.22 31.65 0.45
C PRO A 446 -7.78 32.07 0.78
N PHE A 447 -7.61 32.85 1.85
CA PHE A 447 -6.27 33.18 2.32
C PHE A 447 -5.49 31.93 2.76
N VAL A 448 -4.26 31.81 2.28
CA VAL A 448 -3.30 30.78 2.66
C VAL A 448 -1.97 31.45 2.95
N SER A 449 -1.41 31.24 4.14
CA SER A 449 -0.03 31.59 4.43
C SER A 449 0.87 30.63 3.66
N ILE A 450 1.51 31.11 2.59
CA ILE A 450 2.51 30.33 1.87
C ILE A 450 3.75 30.21 2.75
#